data_AF-A0A1G2ZRU7-F1
#
_entry.id   AF-A0A1G2ZRU7-F1
#
_cell.length_a   1.000
_cell.length_b   1.000
_cell.length_c   1.000
_cell.angle_alpha   90.00
_cell.angle_beta   90.00
_cell.angle_gamma   90.00
#
_symmetry.space_group_name_H-M   'P 1'
#
loop_
_entity.id
_entity.type
_entity.pdbx_description
1 polymer ?
#
loop_
_entity_poly.entity_id
_entity_poly.type
_entity_poly.pdbx_seq_one_letter_code
_entity_poly.pdbx_strand_id
1 'polypeptide(L)'
;MFDVLAERAQLVRLDMLKTQIFSTLSGPGDLKSPEGSDTLLDWFVENGRGFYAAWGPAAWAFSGHASRFETSTTGRVSIRSPELVAITVTALGGAAIDESRNVLVTACGRCENTGMIFSEDRRTVGRNWGGAPVRIEAVTATVGVPEGQWKCQALGPDGTAKRDVPVINGVIQLSPEYGTMWYLLTR
;
A
#
# COMPACT_ATOMS: atom_id res chain seq x y z
N MET A 1 -2.16 17.57 21.94
CA MET A 1 -2.33 17.25 20.50
C MET A 1 -3.80 17.03 20.16
N PHE A 2 -4.52 16.19 20.92
CA PHE A 2 -5.97 16.00 20.74
C PHE A 2 -6.81 17.27 20.93
N ASP A 3 -6.49 18.11 21.92
CA ASP A 3 -7.23 19.36 22.16
C ASP A 3 -7.09 20.36 20.99
N VAL A 4 -5.92 20.41 20.35
CA VAL A 4 -5.64 21.30 19.21
C VAL A 4 -6.46 20.92 17.97
N LEU A 5 -6.71 19.61 17.78
CA LEU A 5 -7.52 19.11 16.67
C LEU A 5 -9.02 19.32 16.93
N ALA A 6 -9.47 19.10 18.17
CA ALA A 6 -10.86 19.32 18.58
C ALA A 6 -11.26 20.81 18.48
N GLU A 7 -10.37 21.71 18.91
CA GLU A 7 -10.60 23.16 18.86
C GLU A 7 -10.66 23.70 17.42
N ARG A 8 -9.76 23.24 16.54
CA ARG A 8 -9.79 23.61 15.10
C ARG A 8 -11.02 23.09 14.36
N ALA A 9 -11.50 21.91 14.71
CA ALA A 9 -12.67 21.29 14.07
C ALA A 9 -14.01 21.65 14.76
N GLN A 10 -13.98 22.45 15.82
CA GLN A 10 -15.14 22.79 16.67
C GLN A 10 -15.89 21.55 17.21
N LEU A 11 -15.17 20.45 17.45
CA LEU A 11 -15.77 19.19 17.90
C LEU A 11 -15.74 19.11 19.42
N VAL A 12 -16.86 18.69 20.04
CA VAL A 12 -16.83 18.36 21.46
C VAL A 12 -16.27 16.95 21.67
N ARG A 13 -15.79 16.65 22.87
CA ARG A 13 -15.17 15.36 23.23
C ARG A 13 -15.99 14.12 22.83
N LEU A 14 -17.33 14.23 22.85
CA LEU A 14 -18.22 13.14 22.45
C LEU A 14 -18.27 12.92 20.94
N ASP A 15 -18.07 13.98 20.14
CA ASP A 15 -18.02 13.89 18.69
C ASP A 15 -16.72 13.22 18.23
N MET A 16 -15.62 13.45 18.94
CA MET A 16 -14.33 12.80 18.66
C MET A 16 -14.38 11.27 18.65
N LEU A 17 -15.30 10.66 19.41
CA LEU A 17 -15.47 9.20 19.43
C LEU A 17 -16.19 8.65 18.18
N LYS A 18 -16.77 9.54 17.37
CA LYS A 18 -17.57 9.21 16.19
C LYS A 18 -17.04 9.88 14.92
N THR A 19 -16.04 10.76 15.04
CA THR A 19 -15.46 11.51 13.93
C THR A 19 -14.09 10.93 13.57
N GLN A 20 -13.89 10.63 12.28
CA GLN A 20 -12.56 10.34 11.75
C GLN A 20 -11.80 11.66 11.58
N ILE A 21 -10.70 11.83 12.33
CA ILE A 21 -9.81 12.99 12.20
C ILE A 21 -8.55 12.55 11.47
N PHE A 22 -8.32 13.13 10.29
CA PHE A 22 -7.10 12.95 9.54
C PHE A 22 -6.20 14.17 9.74
N SER A 23 -4.96 13.93 10.16
CA SER A 23 -3.94 14.97 10.28
C SER A 23 -2.93 14.78 9.15
N THR A 24 -2.72 15.84 8.36
CA THR A 24 -1.63 15.91 7.40
C THR A 24 -0.42 16.56 8.08
N LEU A 25 0.72 15.87 8.06
CA LEU A 25 2.01 16.44 8.46
C LEU A 25 2.72 16.91 7.20
N SER A 26 2.60 18.20 6.89
CA SER A 26 3.37 18.85 5.82
C SER A 26 4.69 19.39 6.38
N GLY A 27 5.75 19.37 5.57
CA GLY A 27 7.04 20.02 5.90
C GLY A 27 6.92 21.55 6.00
N PRO A 28 8.02 22.27 6.27
CA PRO A 28 8.02 23.74 6.29
C PRO A 28 7.73 24.26 4.88
N GLY A 29 6.47 24.59 4.61
CA GLY A 29 5.93 25.03 3.33
C GLY A 29 4.41 25.17 3.43
N ASP A 30 3.81 26.03 2.60
CA ASP A 30 2.43 26.53 2.69
C ASP A 30 1.41 25.54 3.27
N LEU A 31 0.81 25.94 4.39
CA LEU A 31 -0.38 25.33 4.96
C LEU A 31 -1.56 25.59 4.02
N LYS A 32 -1.79 24.71 3.05
CA LYS A 32 -3.09 24.65 2.38
C LYS A 32 -4.09 23.95 3.31
N SER A 33 -5.15 24.64 3.66
CA SER A 33 -6.33 24.04 4.29
C SER A 33 -6.81 22.85 3.43
N PRO A 34 -7.13 21.68 4.03
CA PRO A 34 -7.62 20.53 3.29
C PRO A 34 -9.12 20.66 3.00
N GLU A 35 -9.56 21.79 2.45
CA GLU A 35 -10.85 21.80 1.76
C GLU A 35 -10.64 21.05 0.44
N GLY A 36 -11.26 19.87 0.31
CA GLY A 36 -11.21 19.07 -0.93
C GLY A 36 -10.04 18.09 -1.03
N SER A 37 -9.59 17.49 0.08
CA SER A 37 -8.66 16.35 -0.01
C SER A 37 -9.37 15.12 -0.61
N ASP A 38 -9.02 14.75 -1.84
CA ASP A 38 -9.40 13.47 -2.48
C ASP A 38 -8.77 12.23 -1.81
N THR A 39 -8.04 12.43 -0.70
CA THR A 39 -7.46 11.34 0.08
C THR A 39 -8.53 10.71 0.96
N LEU A 40 -8.77 9.42 0.78
CA LEU A 40 -9.66 8.60 1.59
C LEU A 40 -8.84 7.68 2.46
N LEU A 41 -9.17 7.64 3.74
CA LEU A 41 -8.67 6.65 4.67
C LEU A 41 -9.85 5.89 5.24
N ASP A 42 -9.78 4.57 5.19
CA ASP A 42 -10.81 3.68 5.69
C ASP A 42 -10.16 2.47 6.37
N TRP A 43 -10.81 1.97 7.41
CA TRP A 43 -10.44 0.72 8.03
C TRP A 43 -11.65 0.07 8.66
N PHE A 44 -11.75 -1.24 8.50
CA PHE A 44 -12.82 -2.01 9.11
C PHE A 44 -12.35 -3.42 9.44
N VAL A 45 -13.06 -4.04 10.37
CA VAL A 45 -12.91 -5.45 10.73
C VAL A 45 -14.29 -6.05 10.83
N GLU A 46 -14.52 -7.12 10.09
CA GLU A 46 -15.78 -7.85 10.12
C GLU A 46 -15.47 -9.36 10.14
N ASN A 47 -16.04 -10.07 11.11
CA ASN A 47 -15.83 -11.50 11.34
C ASN A 47 -14.33 -11.88 11.44
N GLY A 48 -13.54 -11.04 12.13
CA GLY A 48 -12.10 -11.23 12.30
C GLY A 48 -11.26 -10.91 11.06
N ARG A 49 -11.88 -10.52 9.95
CA ARG A 49 -11.19 -10.15 8.70
C ARG A 49 -11.17 -8.63 8.54
N GLY A 50 -9.97 -8.07 8.67
CA GLY A 50 -9.73 -6.64 8.55
C GLY A 50 -9.19 -6.20 7.18
N PHE A 51 -9.42 -4.92 6.87
CA PHE A 51 -8.83 -4.20 5.75
C PHE A 51 -8.56 -2.75 6.16
N TYR A 52 -7.42 -2.22 5.73
CA TYR A 52 -7.02 -0.82 5.85
C TYR A 52 -6.77 -0.28 4.45
N ALA A 53 -7.26 0.92 4.20
CA ALA A 53 -7.06 1.68 2.99
C ALA A 53 -6.62 3.10 3.31
N ALA A 54 -5.61 3.57 2.60
CA ALA A 54 -5.32 4.98 2.41
C ALA A 54 -5.10 5.17 0.91
N TRP A 55 -6.02 5.83 0.22
CA TRP A 55 -5.84 6.17 -1.18
C TRP A 55 -5.83 7.69 -1.33
N GLY A 56 -5.16 8.19 -2.35
CA GLY A 56 -5.19 9.60 -2.70
C GLY A 56 -4.56 9.78 -4.08
N PRO A 57 -4.45 11.03 -4.56
CA PRO A 57 -4.00 11.29 -5.92
C PRO A 57 -2.60 10.75 -6.22
N ALA A 58 -1.66 10.84 -5.27
CA ALA A 58 -0.25 10.47 -5.50
C ALA A 58 0.11 9.05 -5.06
N ALA A 59 -0.66 8.43 -4.17
CA ALA A 59 -0.35 7.12 -3.62
C ALA A 59 -1.59 6.40 -3.08
N TRP A 60 -1.59 5.07 -3.22
CA TRP A 60 -2.51 4.14 -2.59
C TRP A 60 -1.73 3.20 -1.69
N ALA A 61 -2.26 2.90 -0.51
CA ALA A 61 -1.72 1.95 0.44
C ALA A 61 -2.88 1.12 1.02
N PHE A 62 -2.83 -0.19 0.79
CA PHE A 62 -3.83 -1.16 1.21
C PHE A 62 -3.15 -2.24 2.05
N SER A 63 -3.79 -2.67 3.12
CA SER A 63 -3.30 -3.79 3.92
C SER A 63 -4.45 -4.55 4.56
N GLY A 64 -4.43 -5.88 4.50
CA GLY A 64 -5.44 -6.69 5.15
C GLY A 64 -5.67 -8.03 4.47
N HIS A 65 -6.87 -8.56 4.64
CA HIS A 65 -7.23 -9.87 4.09
C HIS A 65 -7.49 -9.79 2.59
N ALA A 66 -6.91 -10.71 1.82
CA ALA A 66 -7.03 -10.83 0.36
C ALA A 66 -8.47 -10.72 -0.14
N SER A 67 -9.41 -11.38 0.56
CA SER A 67 -10.83 -11.38 0.23
C SER A 67 -11.52 -10.02 0.31
N ARG A 68 -10.87 -8.99 0.86
CA ARG A 68 -11.42 -7.63 0.98
C ARG A 68 -10.94 -6.69 -0.13
N PHE A 69 -9.82 -7.00 -0.78
CA PHE A 69 -9.19 -6.08 -1.76
C PHE A 69 -10.11 -5.74 -2.93
N GLU A 70 -10.76 -6.73 -3.54
CA GLU A 70 -11.53 -6.49 -4.76
C GLU A 70 -12.69 -5.53 -4.52
N THR A 71 -13.52 -5.78 -3.50
CA THR A 71 -14.62 -4.89 -3.15
C THR A 71 -14.12 -3.53 -2.66
N SER A 72 -13.14 -3.50 -1.76
CA SER A 72 -12.65 -2.26 -1.14
C SER A 72 -11.82 -1.38 -2.07
N THR A 73 -11.34 -1.91 -3.20
CA THR A 73 -10.63 -1.15 -4.23
C THR A 73 -11.46 -0.98 -5.51
N THR A 74 -12.77 -1.25 -5.46
CA THR A 74 -13.67 -1.14 -6.62
C THR A 74 -13.16 -1.93 -7.84
N GLY A 75 -12.66 -3.14 -7.59
CA GLY A 75 -12.13 -4.06 -8.60
C GLY A 75 -10.72 -3.73 -9.10
N ARG A 76 -10.05 -2.69 -8.59
CA ARG A 76 -8.69 -2.34 -9.04
C ARG A 76 -7.64 -3.35 -8.63
N VAL A 77 -7.82 -4.01 -7.49
CA VAL A 77 -6.88 -5.00 -6.98
C VAL A 77 -7.63 -6.25 -6.60
N SER A 78 -7.27 -7.39 -7.19
CA SER A 78 -7.76 -8.70 -6.77
C SER A 78 -6.59 -9.59 -6.37
N ILE A 79 -6.68 -10.20 -5.20
CA ILE A 79 -5.62 -11.01 -4.60
C ILE A 79 -6.03 -12.47 -4.58
N ARG A 80 -5.20 -13.33 -5.18
CA ARG A 80 -5.38 -14.78 -5.12
C ARG A 80 -4.67 -15.39 -3.92
N SER A 81 -3.47 -14.90 -3.61
CA SER A 81 -2.67 -15.35 -2.46
C SER A 81 -1.56 -14.35 -2.14
N PRO A 82 -1.05 -14.34 -0.89
CA PRO A 82 -1.52 -15.06 0.29
C PRO A 82 -2.76 -14.43 0.93
N GLU A 83 -3.20 -14.94 2.10
CA GLU A 83 -4.39 -14.45 2.79
C GLU A 83 -4.24 -13.04 3.37
N LEU A 84 -3.05 -12.65 3.82
CA LEU A 84 -2.74 -11.32 4.34
C LEU A 84 -1.71 -10.64 3.45
N VAL A 85 -2.06 -9.46 2.95
CA VAL A 85 -1.25 -8.74 1.96
C VAL A 85 -1.21 -7.26 2.28
N ALA A 86 -0.06 -6.64 2.02
CA ALA A 86 0.10 -5.20 1.90
C ALA A 86 0.47 -4.84 0.46
N ILE A 87 -0.21 -3.84 -0.10
CA ILE A 87 0.08 -3.28 -1.43
C ILE A 87 0.20 -1.78 -1.34
N THR A 88 1.19 -1.23 -2.04
CA THR A 88 1.25 0.20 -2.34
C THR A 88 1.32 0.44 -3.83
N VAL A 89 0.69 1.52 -4.29
CA VAL A 89 0.80 2.04 -5.66
C VAL A 89 1.21 3.50 -5.50
N THR A 90 2.36 3.90 -6.04
CA THR A 90 2.93 5.23 -5.73
C THR A 90 3.46 5.88 -7.00
N ALA A 91 3.01 7.11 -7.27
CA ALA A 91 3.60 7.94 -8.30
C ALA A 91 5.02 8.36 -7.88
N LEU A 92 6.00 8.11 -8.73
CA LEU A 92 7.36 8.60 -8.54
C LEU A 92 7.48 10.00 -9.16
N GLY A 93 7.91 10.97 -8.35
CA GLY A 93 8.07 12.37 -8.78
C GLY A 93 7.00 13.34 -8.27
N GLY A 94 6.08 12.89 -7.41
CA GLY A 94 5.16 13.78 -6.66
C GLY A 94 3.93 14.26 -7.43
N ALA A 95 3.78 13.88 -8.71
CA ALA A 95 2.54 14.08 -9.46
C ALA A 95 1.44 13.10 -9.00
N ALA A 96 0.19 13.37 -9.39
CA ALA A 96 -0.88 12.39 -9.26
C ALA A 96 -0.57 11.12 -10.09
N ILE A 97 -1.04 9.95 -9.67
CA ILE A 97 -0.87 8.66 -10.33
C ILE A 97 -1.34 8.74 -11.79
N ASP A 98 -2.46 9.42 -12.06
CA ASP A 98 -3.03 9.57 -13.39
C ASP A 98 -2.23 10.51 -14.30
N GLU A 99 -1.36 11.35 -13.74
CA GLU A 99 -0.48 12.28 -14.45
C GLU A 99 0.98 11.79 -14.47
N SER A 100 1.31 10.82 -13.62
CA SER A 100 2.67 10.35 -13.47
C SER A 100 3.16 9.62 -14.72
N ARG A 101 4.48 9.74 -14.96
CA ARG A 101 5.20 8.93 -15.96
C ARG A 101 5.76 7.65 -15.36
N ASN A 102 5.86 7.58 -14.04
CA ASN A 102 6.49 6.49 -13.31
C ASN A 102 5.62 6.12 -12.12
N VAL A 103 5.18 4.87 -12.03
CA VAL A 103 4.40 4.38 -10.90
C VAL A 103 5.04 3.11 -10.36
N LEU A 104 5.31 3.06 -9.07
CA LEU A 104 5.83 1.88 -8.39
C LEU A 104 4.69 1.15 -7.70
N VAL A 105 4.48 -0.11 -8.07
CA VAL A 105 3.62 -1.04 -7.36
C VAL A 105 4.50 -1.92 -6.48
N THR A 106 4.21 -1.95 -5.18
CA THR A 106 4.84 -2.87 -4.24
C THR A 106 3.79 -3.80 -3.67
N ALA A 107 4.05 -5.10 -3.63
CA ALA A 107 3.13 -6.07 -3.05
C ALA A 107 3.88 -7.12 -2.22
N CYS A 108 3.51 -7.28 -0.96
CA CYS A 108 4.08 -8.29 -0.10
C CYS A 108 3.06 -8.98 0.78
N GLY A 109 3.23 -10.30 0.94
CA GLY A 109 2.73 -11.02 2.09
C GLY A 109 3.71 -10.92 3.25
N ARG A 110 3.82 -12.00 4.03
CA ARG A 110 4.80 -12.07 5.12
C ARG A 110 6.23 -11.90 4.60
N CYS A 111 7.00 -11.02 5.24
CA CYS A 111 8.41 -10.81 4.97
C CYS A 111 9.23 -11.06 6.22
N GLU A 112 10.29 -11.87 6.13
CA GLU A 112 11.19 -12.15 7.24
C GLU A 112 12.59 -12.49 6.74
N ASN A 113 13.61 -12.22 7.56
CA ASN A 113 14.96 -12.69 7.25
C ASN A 113 15.04 -14.21 7.38
N THR A 114 15.95 -14.82 6.61
CA THR A 114 16.22 -16.25 6.73
C THR A 114 16.71 -16.56 8.14
N GLY A 115 16.04 -17.48 8.83
CA GLY A 115 16.38 -17.86 10.21
C GLY A 115 15.95 -16.85 11.28
N MET A 116 15.06 -15.90 10.96
CA MET A 116 14.45 -15.03 11.97
C MET A 116 13.57 -15.86 12.92
N ILE A 117 13.70 -15.62 14.23
CA ILE A 117 12.94 -16.34 15.27
C ILE A 117 12.25 -15.32 16.18
N PHE A 118 10.93 -15.41 16.25
CA PHE A 118 10.13 -14.68 17.23
C PHE A 118 10.19 -15.37 18.59
N SER A 119 10.06 -14.59 19.68
CA SER A 119 9.71 -15.12 21.00
C SER A 119 8.42 -15.94 20.92
N GLU A 120 8.22 -16.84 21.89
CA GLU A 120 7.04 -17.72 21.93
C GLU A 120 5.71 -16.94 21.90
N ASP A 121 5.68 -15.78 22.58
CA ASP A 121 4.54 -14.86 22.59
C ASP A 121 4.45 -13.93 21.36
N ARG A 122 5.39 -14.07 20.42
CA ARG A 122 5.52 -13.31 19.17
C ARG A 122 5.65 -11.79 19.30
N ARG A 123 6.09 -11.28 20.46
CA ARG A 123 6.22 -9.82 20.68
C ARG A 123 7.57 -9.24 20.27
N THR A 124 8.61 -10.05 20.14
CA THR A 124 9.96 -9.59 19.79
C THR A 124 10.78 -10.67 19.10
N VAL A 125 11.85 -10.28 18.41
CA VAL A 125 12.87 -11.21 17.87
C VAL A 125 14.19 -11.17 18.69
N GLY A 126 14.31 -10.26 19.67
CA GLY A 126 15.52 -10.13 20.48
C GLY A 126 16.79 -9.94 19.64
N ARG A 127 17.72 -10.90 19.73
CA ARG A 127 18.94 -10.96 18.90
C ARG A 127 18.81 -11.92 17.70
N ASN A 128 17.68 -12.60 17.55
CA ASN A 128 17.44 -13.63 16.54
C ASN A 128 16.85 -13.04 15.25
N TRP A 129 17.48 -11.99 14.74
CA TRP A 129 17.03 -11.28 13.54
C TRP A 129 17.16 -12.11 12.25
N GLY A 130 17.83 -13.25 12.30
CA GLY A 130 18.20 -14.02 11.11
C GLY A 130 19.26 -13.29 10.27
N GLY A 131 19.35 -13.64 8.99
CA GLY A 131 20.26 -13.03 8.03
C GLY A 131 19.68 -12.96 6.62
N ALA A 132 20.47 -12.44 5.69
CA ALA A 132 20.13 -12.44 4.28
C ALA A 132 20.08 -13.88 3.72
N PRO A 133 19.28 -14.13 2.67
CA PRO A 133 18.35 -13.19 2.05
C PRO A 133 17.06 -13.02 2.86
N VAL A 134 16.36 -11.90 2.65
CA VAL A 134 14.95 -11.75 3.06
C VAL A 134 14.12 -12.77 2.28
N ARG A 135 13.24 -13.47 2.98
CA ARG A 135 12.22 -14.34 2.40
C ARG A 135 10.89 -13.61 2.43
N ILE A 136 10.21 -13.65 1.30
CA ILE A 136 8.90 -13.06 1.12
C ILE A 136 7.92 -14.13 0.68
N GLU A 137 6.74 -14.11 1.28
CA GLU A 137 5.58 -14.78 0.75
C GLU A 137 5.07 -13.98 -0.46
N ALA A 138 5.33 -14.53 -1.65
CA ALA A 138 5.05 -13.85 -2.90
C ALA A 138 3.54 -13.69 -3.13
N VAL A 139 3.15 -12.49 -3.57
CA VAL A 139 1.76 -12.14 -3.86
C VAL A 139 1.40 -12.54 -5.29
N THR A 140 0.29 -13.27 -5.44
CA THR A 140 -0.35 -13.51 -6.73
C THR A 140 -1.60 -12.65 -6.81
N ALA A 141 -1.62 -11.70 -7.72
CA ALA A 141 -2.67 -10.69 -7.81
C ALA A 141 -2.83 -10.10 -9.21
N THR A 142 -3.94 -9.43 -9.45
CA THR A 142 -4.10 -8.49 -10.57
C THR A 142 -4.20 -7.08 -10.02
N VAL A 143 -3.54 -6.13 -10.70
CA VAL A 143 -3.59 -4.70 -10.37
C VAL A 143 -3.94 -3.94 -11.64
N GLY A 144 -5.05 -3.22 -11.60
CA GLY A 144 -5.44 -2.25 -12.62
C GLY A 144 -4.51 -1.03 -12.55
N VAL A 145 -3.99 -0.63 -13.69
CA VAL A 145 -3.14 0.56 -13.84
C VAL A 145 -3.96 1.72 -14.41
N PRO A 146 -3.52 2.97 -14.21
CA PRO A 146 -4.18 4.13 -14.81
C PRO A 146 -4.26 4.02 -16.33
N GLU A 147 -5.18 4.76 -16.93
CA GLU A 147 -5.29 4.82 -18.39
C GLU A 147 -3.97 5.29 -19.04
N GLY A 148 -3.61 4.67 -20.17
CA GLY A 148 -2.40 4.99 -20.91
C GLY A 148 -1.63 3.78 -21.39
N GLN A 149 -0.59 4.04 -22.20
CA GLN A 149 0.30 3.01 -22.72
C GLN A 149 1.46 2.78 -21.75
N TRP A 150 1.26 1.86 -20.82
CA TRP A 150 2.27 1.52 -19.82
C TRP A 150 3.15 0.37 -20.27
N LYS A 151 4.43 0.46 -19.92
CA LYS A 151 5.34 -0.69 -19.80
C LYS A 151 5.49 -1.03 -18.34
N CYS A 152 5.56 -2.31 -18.00
CA CYS A 152 5.79 -2.77 -16.62
C CYS A 152 7.05 -3.63 -16.54
N GLN A 153 7.87 -3.39 -15.52
CA GLN A 153 9.10 -4.15 -15.27
C GLN A 153 9.14 -4.63 -13.82
N ALA A 154 9.39 -5.92 -13.64
CA ALA A 154 9.74 -6.49 -12.35
C ALA A 154 11.16 -6.05 -11.96
N LEU A 155 11.32 -5.47 -10.78
CA LEU A 155 12.61 -4.96 -10.31
C LEU A 155 13.35 -5.98 -9.43
N GLY A 156 14.68 -5.89 -9.39
CA GLY A 156 15.51 -6.55 -8.40
C GLY A 156 15.49 -5.86 -7.03
N PRO A 157 16.08 -6.49 -6.00
CA PRO A 157 16.24 -5.88 -4.68
C PRO A 157 17.14 -4.64 -4.65
N ASP A 158 17.91 -4.41 -5.71
CA ASP A 158 18.72 -3.22 -5.96
C ASP A 158 17.98 -2.14 -6.78
N GLY A 159 16.70 -2.37 -7.11
CA GLY A 159 15.88 -1.47 -7.92
C GLY A 159 16.12 -1.57 -9.43
N THR A 160 17.01 -2.45 -9.90
CA THR A 160 17.27 -2.62 -11.33
C THR A 160 16.15 -3.39 -12.03
N ALA A 161 15.81 -3.02 -13.28
CA ALA A 161 14.84 -3.76 -14.08
C ALA A 161 15.40 -5.16 -14.44
N LYS A 162 14.62 -6.21 -14.17
CA LYS A 162 15.03 -7.60 -14.42
C LYS A 162 14.22 -8.33 -15.47
N ARG A 163 12.90 -8.10 -15.51
CA ARG A 163 12.01 -8.78 -16.46
C ARG A 163 10.83 -7.90 -16.80
N ASP A 164 10.42 -7.91 -18.06
CA ASP A 164 9.18 -7.25 -18.47
C ASP A 164 7.98 -8.05 -17.99
N VAL A 165 6.94 -7.32 -17.57
CA VAL A 165 5.64 -7.86 -17.16
C VAL A 165 4.61 -7.37 -18.16
N PRO A 166 3.83 -8.27 -18.79
CA PRO A 166 2.79 -7.85 -19.72
C PRO A 166 1.75 -6.96 -19.05
N VAL A 167 1.41 -5.86 -19.72
CA VAL A 167 0.26 -5.02 -19.40
C VAL A 167 -0.84 -5.37 -20.39
N ILE A 168 -1.90 -6.05 -19.93
CA ILE A 168 -2.99 -6.53 -20.79
C ILE A 168 -4.26 -5.79 -20.37
N ASN A 169 -4.85 -5.02 -21.30
CA ASN A 169 -6.06 -4.24 -21.05
C ASN A 169 -5.99 -3.36 -19.79
N GLY A 170 -4.85 -2.72 -19.55
CA GLY A 170 -4.65 -1.87 -18.36
C GLY A 170 -4.50 -2.65 -17.05
N VAL A 171 -4.16 -3.94 -17.10
CA VAL A 171 -3.94 -4.78 -15.91
C VAL A 171 -2.56 -5.41 -15.97
N ILE A 172 -1.87 -5.42 -14.83
CA ILE A 172 -0.67 -6.23 -14.61
C ILE A 172 -0.97 -7.40 -13.70
N GLN A 173 -0.32 -8.53 -13.96
CA GLN A 173 -0.38 -9.71 -13.10
C GLN A 173 0.87 -9.78 -12.22
N LEU A 174 0.68 -9.69 -10.91
CA LEU A 174 1.73 -9.96 -9.93
C LEU A 174 1.81 -11.48 -9.74
N SER A 175 3.03 -12.03 -9.78
CA SER A 175 3.25 -13.48 -9.79
C SER A 175 4.60 -13.84 -9.17
N PRO A 176 4.69 -14.94 -8.41
CA PRO A 176 5.96 -15.43 -7.85
C PRO A 176 7.04 -15.71 -8.91
N GLU A 177 6.65 -15.96 -10.16
CA GLU A 177 7.59 -16.26 -11.26
C GLU A 177 8.56 -15.11 -11.56
N TYR A 178 8.19 -13.87 -11.21
CA TYR A 178 9.02 -12.68 -11.38
C TYR A 178 10.08 -12.52 -10.28
N GLY A 179 9.96 -13.27 -9.17
CA GLY A 179 10.93 -13.24 -8.07
C GLY A 179 11.11 -11.85 -7.47
N THR A 180 10.05 -11.04 -7.43
CA THR A 180 10.08 -9.65 -6.96
C THR A 180 8.85 -9.30 -6.12
N MET A 181 8.95 -8.21 -5.37
CA MET A 181 7.83 -7.49 -4.77
C MET A 181 7.60 -6.11 -5.39
N TRP A 182 8.43 -5.68 -6.34
CA TRP A 182 8.41 -4.34 -6.91
C TRP A 182 8.21 -4.39 -8.42
N TYR A 183 7.23 -3.63 -8.89
CA TYR A 183 6.85 -3.53 -10.29
C TYR A 183 6.83 -2.05 -10.68
N LEU A 184 7.69 -1.67 -11.62
CA LEU A 184 7.77 -0.30 -12.11
C LEU A 184 6.99 -0.17 -13.41
N LEU A 185 6.02 0.74 -13.41
CA LEU A 185 5.27 1.16 -14.57
C LEU A 185 5.88 2.46 -15.12
N THR A 186 6.12 2.51 -16.43
CA THR A 186 6.63 3.70 -17.13
C THR A 186 5.83 4.03 -18.40
N ARG A 187 5.65 5.31 -18.72
CA ARG A 187 5.05 5.80 -19.98
C ARG A 187 5.62 7.13 -20.47
#